data_AF-A0A812JZ66-F1
#
_entry.id   AF-A0A812JZ66-F1
#
_cell.length_a   1.000
_cell.length_b   1.000
_cell.length_c   1.000
_cell.angle_alpha   90.00
_cell.angle_beta   90.00
_cell.angle_gamma   90.00
#
_symmetry.space_group_name_H-M   'P 1'
#
loop_
_entity.id
_entity.type
_entity.pdbx_description
1 polymer ?
#
loop_
_entity_poly.entity_id
_entity_poly.type
_entity_poly.pdbx_seq_one_letter_code
_entity_poly.pdbx_strand_id
1 'polypeptide(L)'
;MLVVQVVNMITSCRKRNTTEDRTTFSQSILDTPVCQDAFGRLLDGRFLKQTRQYRKMQGSTEKQQAVVEFLTEMHATVAEYMPEANRARDTASPVPKTTESQNGNDTVPIGLRFRKRTGKRPRKSVSMNFGKDTTALKMLPPGTFTGYLALLNARREGKDKISLKMFNEVWAESFGTRLAIRPVSRHALCSVCLRHKLIIRKCGADEVARDIQCRQYEQHLKLQYKDRTCYWEKRGLARLRSLQGNGLYPLSLIRDGADHSKFACPRSGVFSGKDFSSLHRPTMDLVGCLLHGQSACLALSHPRLAKDSSYSTELLYHMLHRVSSRVDLRQAELFLQADNTTRE
;
A
#
# COMPACT_ATOMS: atom_id res chain seq x y z
N MET A 1 41.48 1.80 1.17
CA MET A 1 40.60 2.98 1.38
C MET A 1 39.33 2.73 0.57
N LEU A 2 38.28 2.25 1.22
CA LEU A 2 37.00 1.93 0.59
C LEU A 2 36.23 3.23 0.35
N VAL A 3 35.99 3.59 -0.91
CA VAL A 3 35.13 4.75 -1.24
C VAL A 3 33.68 4.26 -1.27
N VAL A 4 33.05 4.21 -0.10
CA VAL A 4 31.60 3.98 0.00
C VAL A 4 30.90 5.31 -0.29
N GLN A 5 30.29 5.43 -1.46
CA GLN A 5 29.51 6.62 -1.79
C GLN A 5 28.13 6.49 -1.14
N VAL A 6 27.95 7.16 0.01
CA VAL A 6 26.68 7.19 0.74
C VAL A 6 25.77 8.28 0.17
N VAL A 7 24.67 7.88 -0.45
CA VAL A 7 23.67 8.83 -0.96
C VAL A 7 22.64 9.11 0.14
N ASN A 8 22.57 10.37 0.59
CA ASN A 8 21.63 10.82 1.63
C ASN A 8 20.27 11.16 1.00
N MET A 9 19.19 10.47 1.41
CA MET A 9 17.82 10.74 0.93
C MET A 9 16.88 11.32 1.99
N ILE A 10 17.37 12.22 2.86
CA ILE A 10 16.49 12.92 3.81
C ILE A 10 16.49 14.40 3.47
N THR A 11 15.54 14.80 2.62
CA THR A 11 15.11 16.18 2.53
C THR A 11 14.53 16.59 3.87
N SER A 12 15.22 17.51 4.52
CA SER A 12 14.73 18.21 5.71
C SER A 12 13.45 18.96 5.31
N CYS A 13 12.28 18.42 5.65
CA CYS A 13 11.03 19.18 5.70
C CYS A 13 11.10 20.15 6.89
N ARG A 14 12.03 21.10 6.85
CA ARG A 14 12.09 22.22 7.77
C ARG A 14 11.31 23.35 7.09
N LYS A 15 10.02 23.46 7.41
CA LYS A 15 9.22 24.64 7.08
C LYS A 15 9.96 25.85 7.66
N ARG A 16 10.56 26.66 6.80
CA ARG A 16 10.91 28.05 7.16
C ARG A 16 9.58 28.81 7.14
N ASN A 17 9.14 29.26 8.29
CA ASN A 17 8.08 30.27 8.37
C ASN A 17 8.72 31.60 7.95
N THR A 18 8.54 31.98 6.69
CA THR A 18 8.67 33.36 6.25
C THR A 18 7.25 33.90 6.07
N THR A 19 6.77 34.58 7.09
CA THR A 19 5.62 35.48 7.02
C THR A 19 6.06 36.75 6.31
N GLU A 20 5.66 36.94 5.07
CA GLU A 20 5.63 38.26 4.45
C GLU A 20 4.31 38.46 3.73
N ASP A 21 3.79 39.67 3.94
CA ASP A 21 2.53 40.21 3.51
C ASP A 21 2.32 40.18 1.99
N ARG A 22 1.08 39.92 1.58
CA ARG A 22 0.52 40.59 0.40
C ARG A 22 -1.00 40.67 0.49
N THR A 23 -1.43 41.89 0.75
CA THR A 23 -2.78 42.43 0.66
C THR A 23 -3.28 42.51 -0.79
N THR A 24 -4.60 42.43 -0.92
CA THR A 24 -5.48 43.05 -1.94
C THR A 24 -5.34 42.63 -3.40
N PHE A 25 -6.37 41.92 -3.91
CA PHE A 25 -7.04 42.30 -5.16
C PHE A 25 -8.50 41.80 -5.15
N SER A 26 -9.42 42.76 -5.13
CA SER A 26 -10.85 42.62 -5.38
C SER A 26 -11.13 42.59 -6.88
N GLN A 27 -12.02 41.72 -7.34
CA GLN A 27 -13.05 42.12 -8.32
C GLN A 27 -14.14 41.05 -8.47
N SER A 28 -15.37 41.58 -8.38
CA SER A 28 -16.67 40.99 -8.63
C SER A 28 -16.93 40.70 -10.11
N ILE A 29 -17.54 39.55 -10.43
CA ILE A 29 -18.44 39.41 -11.58
C ILE A 29 -19.61 38.51 -11.14
N LEU A 30 -20.79 39.13 -11.05
CA LEU A 30 -22.10 38.49 -11.03
C LEU A 30 -22.57 38.26 -12.47
N ASP A 31 -23.61 37.43 -12.59
CA ASP A 31 -24.53 37.28 -13.72
C ASP A 31 -24.23 36.20 -14.77
N THR A 32 -24.78 35.00 -14.53
CA THR A 32 -25.31 34.16 -15.60
C THR A 32 -26.70 33.64 -15.23
N PRO A 33 -27.70 33.74 -16.13
CA PRO A 33 -29.09 33.39 -15.84
C PRO A 33 -29.32 31.88 -15.77
N VAL A 34 -30.13 31.49 -14.79
CA VAL A 34 -30.66 30.13 -14.61
C VAL A 34 -31.71 29.86 -15.69
N CYS A 35 -31.45 28.91 -16.57
CA CYS A 35 -32.45 28.39 -17.52
C CYS A 35 -33.65 27.81 -16.75
N GLN A 36 -34.82 28.44 -16.91
CA GLN A 36 -36.12 28.05 -16.36
C GLN A 36 -36.82 26.91 -17.14
N ASP A 37 -36.12 26.23 -18.05
CA ASP A 37 -36.74 25.27 -18.98
C ASP A 37 -36.90 23.83 -18.45
N ALA A 38 -36.68 23.58 -17.16
CA ALA A 38 -36.78 22.25 -16.57
C ALA A 38 -38.08 21.98 -15.79
N PHE A 39 -38.97 22.96 -15.63
CA PHE A 39 -40.19 22.82 -14.82
C PHE A 39 -41.45 22.42 -15.61
N GLY A 40 -41.43 22.44 -16.94
CA GLY A 40 -42.61 22.17 -17.79
C GLY A 40 -42.97 20.69 -18.01
N ARG A 41 -42.16 19.73 -17.55
CA ARG A 41 -42.42 18.29 -17.77
C ARG A 41 -42.98 17.55 -16.54
N LEU A 42 -43.40 18.27 -15.50
CA LEU A 42 -43.87 17.69 -14.24
C LEU A 42 -45.40 17.54 -14.12
N LEU A 43 -46.18 17.88 -15.16
CA LEU A 43 -47.65 17.94 -15.09
C LEU A 43 -48.41 17.04 -16.08
N ASP A 44 -47.79 16.02 -16.66
CA ASP A 44 -48.52 15.00 -17.43
C ASP A 44 -48.88 13.79 -16.56
N GLY A 45 -49.99 13.94 -15.83
CA GLY A 45 -50.58 12.97 -14.91
C GLY A 45 -51.25 11.77 -15.58
N ARG A 46 -50.54 11.02 -16.43
CA ARG A 46 -51.04 9.76 -16.99
C ARG A 46 -49.96 8.69 -16.98
N PHE A 47 -49.85 7.98 -15.86
CA PHE A 47 -49.52 6.55 -15.70
C PHE A 47 -49.14 6.28 -14.23
N LEU A 48 -50.13 6.36 -13.33
CA LEU A 48 -49.97 5.86 -11.96
C LEU A 48 -50.07 4.33 -11.94
N LYS A 49 -48.96 3.65 -12.26
CA LYS A 49 -48.67 2.29 -11.74
C LYS A 49 -48.20 2.39 -10.28
N GLN A 50 -48.97 3.07 -9.44
CA GLN A 50 -48.71 3.18 -8.01
C GLN A 50 -49.46 2.07 -7.28
N THR A 51 -48.72 1.03 -6.88
CA THR A 51 -48.98 0.25 -5.63
C THR A 51 -47.99 -0.90 -5.41
N ARG A 52 -47.13 -1.26 -6.37
CA ARG A 52 -46.02 -2.22 -6.17
C ARG A 52 -44.65 -1.60 -5.88
N GLN A 53 -44.49 -0.29 -6.05
CA GLN A 53 -43.19 0.39 -5.84
C GLN A 53 -42.88 0.69 -4.37
N TYR A 54 -43.88 0.97 -3.54
CA TYR A 54 -43.63 1.43 -2.16
C TYR A 54 -43.16 0.31 -1.21
N ARG A 55 -43.73 -0.91 -1.31
CA ARG A 55 -43.24 -2.09 -0.56
C ARG A 55 -41.83 -2.53 -0.97
N LYS A 56 -41.37 -2.20 -2.18
CA LYS A 56 -39.98 -2.46 -2.62
C LYS A 56 -38.98 -1.47 -2.00
N MET A 57 -39.41 -0.27 -1.58
CA MET A 57 -38.51 0.70 -0.95
C MET A 57 -38.21 0.35 0.52
N GLN A 58 -39.20 -0.06 1.31
CA GLN A 58 -38.97 -0.38 2.74
C GLN A 58 -38.08 -1.62 2.96
N GLY A 59 -38.20 -2.67 2.15
CA GLY A 59 -37.27 -3.81 2.22
C GLY A 59 -35.85 -3.47 1.76
N SER A 60 -35.68 -2.37 1.00
CA SER A 60 -34.38 -1.89 0.55
C SER A 60 -33.66 -1.09 1.63
N THR A 61 -34.38 -0.34 2.46
CA THR A 61 -33.77 0.51 3.50
C THR A 61 -33.13 -0.33 4.61
N GLU A 62 -33.75 -1.42 5.08
CA GLU A 62 -33.13 -2.30 6.08
C GLU A 62 -31.84 -2.95 5.54
N LYS A 63 -31.86 -3.40 4.28
CA LYS A 63 -30.67 -4.00 3.64
C LYS A 63 -29.56 -2.98 3.44
N GLN A 64 -29.89 -1.76 3.01
CA GLN A 64 -28.92 -0.68 2.88
C GLN A 64 -28.31 -0.30 4.23
N GLN A 65 -29.15 -0.16 5.27
CA GLN A 65 -28.72 0.13 6.63
C GLN A 65 -27.76 -0.94 7.15
N ALA A 66 -28.05 -2.22 6.92
CA ALA A 66 -27.15 -3.31 7.29
C ALA A 66 -25.79 -3.24 6.57
N VAL A 67 -25.74 -2.78 5.32
CA VAL A 67 -24.46 -2.53 4.63
C VAL A 67 -23.72 -1.35 5.26
N VAL A 68 -24.42 -0.25 5.57
CA VAL A 68 -23.83 0.94 6.20
C VAL A 68 -23.23 0.61 7.56
N GLU A 69 -23.97 -0.13 8.41
CA GLU A 69 -23.51 -0.56 9.73
C GLU A 69 -22.27 -1.44 9.62
N PHE A 70 -22.28 -2.43 8.73
CA PHE A 70 -21.13 -3.30 8.49
C PHE A 70 -19.90 -2.52 8.01
N LEU A 71 -20.06 -1.59 7.06
CA LEU A 71 -18.95 -0.79 6.56
C LEU A 71 -18.43 0.22 7.59
N THR A 72 -19.32 0.76 8.43
CA THR A 72 -18.95 1.63 9.55
C THR A 72 -18.10 0.87 10.57
N GLU A 73 -18.54 -0.34 10.93
CA GLU A 73 -17.78 -1.23 11.82
C GLU A 73 -16.41 -1.55 11.24
N MET A 74 -16.35 -2.00 9.98
CA MET A 74 -15.09 -2.30 9.29
C MET A 74 -14.15 -1.07 9.21
N HIS A 75 -14.70 0.13 9.01
CA HIS A 75 -13.92 1.38 9.02
C HIS A 75 -13.39 1.73 10.42
N ALA A 76 -14.13 1.41 11.47
CA ALA A 76 -13.74 1.67 12.85
C ALA A 76 -12.68 0.68 13.36
N THR A 77 -12.85 -0.61 13.06
CA THR A 77 -12.08 -1.69 13.70
C THR A 77 -10.95 -2.25 12.83
N VAL A 78 -11.19 -2.43 11.53
CA VAL A 78 -10.26 -3.16 10.64
C VAL A 78 -9.47 -2.23 9.74
N ALA A 79 -10.02 -1.08 9.35
CA ALA A 79 -9.38 -0.19 8.41
C ALA A 79 -8.24 0.63 9.04
N GLU A 80 -7.09 0.65 8.39
CA GLU A 80 -5.88 1.33 8.85
C GLU A 80 -5.61 2.61 8.04
N TYR A 81 -5.09 3.65 8.68
CA TYR A 81 -4.53 4.80 7.97
C TYR A 81 -3.22 4.38 7.30
N MET A 82 -3.09 4.56 5.97
CA MET A 82 -1.81 4.37 5.29
C MET A 82 -1.03 5.68 5.24
N PRO A 83 0.14 5.78 5.90
CA PRO A 83 0.96 6.99 5.83
C PRO A 83 1.53 7.25 4.42
N GLU A 84 1.55 6.25 3.53
CA GLU A 84 2.10 6.37 2.17
C GLU A 84 1.10 6.91 1.16
N ALA A 85 -0.20 6.65 1.33
CA ALA A 85 -1.24 7.13 0.41
C ALA A 85 -1.35 8.65 0.40
N ASN A 86 -1.04 9.29 1.53
CA ASN A 86 -1.02 10.75 1.65
C ASN A 86 0.22 11.38 1.00
N ARG A 87 1.33 10.64 0.87
CA ARG A 87 2.60 11.17 0.32
C ARG A 87 2.63 11.25 -1.20
N ALA A 88 1.80 10.47 -1.90
CA ALA A 88 1.81 10.40 -3.36
C ALA A 88 1.27 11.68 -4.04
N ARG A 89 0.60 12.59 -3.29
CA ARG A 89 0.13 13.87 -3.83
C ARG A 89 1.14 15.00 -3.71
N ASP A 90 1.89 15.06 -2.60
CA ASP A 90 2.81 16.18 -2.35
C ASP A 90 4.03 16.18 -3.29
N THR A 91 4.35 15.05 -3.91
CA THR A 91 5.47 14.93 -4.86
C THR A 91 5.05 14.82 -6.33
N ALA A 92 3.76 14.69 -6.62
CA ALA A 92 3.24 14.67 -7.98
C ALA A 92 3.14 16.10 -8.53
N SER A 93 4.28 16.72 -8.82
CA SER A 93 4.30 17.80 -9.82
C SER A 93 3.67 17.26 -11.10
N PRO A 94 2.84 18.05 -11.81
CA PRO A 94 2.13 17.58 -12.99
C PRO A 94 3.15 17.18 -14.06
N VAL A 95 3.42 15.88 -14.17
CA VAL A 95 4.20 15.33 -15.28
C VAL A 95 3.34 15.56 -16.54
N PRO A 96 3.85 16.26 -17.56
CA PRO A 96 3.12 16.50 -18.78
C PRO A 96 2.71 15.17 -19.40
N LYS A 97 1.41 15.05 -19.72
CA LYS A 97 0.83 13.86 -20.37
C LYS A 97 1.43 13.73 -21.76
N THR A 98 2.50 12.95 -21.90
CA THR A 98 2.93 12.45 -23.21
C THR A 98 1.90 11.41 -23.67
N THR A 99 1.21 11.72 -24.75
CA THR A 99 0.37 10.80 -25.52
C THR A 99 1.26 9.73 -26.15
N GLU A 100 1.44 8.60 -25.47
CA GLU A 100 2.10 7.44 -26.05
C GLU A 100 1.10 6.49 -26.70
N SER A 101 1.37 6.25 -27.98
CA SER A 101 0.71 5.30 -28.87
C SER A 101 0.69 3.88 -28.33
N GLN A 102 -0.48 3.26 -28.39
CA GLN A 102 -0.64 1.82 -28.30
C GLN A 102 -0.13 1.20 -29.60
N ASN A 103 1.06 0.60 -29.60
CA ASN A 103 1.44 -0.47 -30.55
C ASN A 103 2.71 -1.16 -30.04
N GLY A 104 2.58 -2.42 -29.61
CA GLY A 104 3.68 -3.23 -29.12
C GLY A 104 3.21 -4.62 -28.71
N ASN A 105 3.28 -5.54 -29.67
CA ASN A 105 2.84 -6.93 -29.58
C ASN A 105 3.97 -7.79 -28.96
N ASP A 106 3.92 -8.04 -27.65
CA ASP A 106 4.85 -8.97 -26.97
C ASP A 106 4.12 -10.29 -26.64
N THR A 107 4.33 -11.28 -27.49
CA THR A 107 3.97 -12.68 -27.26
C THR A 107 4.91 -13.30 -26.23
N VAL A 108 4.57 -13.17 -24.95
CA VAL A 108 5.14 -13.99 -23.87
C VAL A 108 4.49 -15.38 -23.92
N PRO A 109 5.26 -16.48 -23.78
CA PRO A 109 4.70 -17.83 -23.79
C PRO A 109 3.62 -18.00 -22.70
N ILE A 110 2.54 -18.69 -23.07
CA ILE A 110 1.35 -18.97 -22.26
C ILE A 110 1.71 -20.02 -21.19
N GLY A 111 2.52 -19.63 -20.21
CA GLY A 111 2.83 -20.41 -19.02
C GLY A 111 2.11 -19.82 -17.82
N LEU A 112 0.97 -20.41 -17.45
CA LEU A 112 0.27 -20.24 -16.16
C LEU A 112 0.24 -18.80 -15.60
N ARG A 113 -0.21 -17.83 -16.39
CA ARG A 113 -0.63 -16.53 -15.82
C ARG A 113 -1.89 -16.77 -15.01
N PHE A 114 -1.74 -16.89 -13.69
CA PHE A 114 -2.86 -16.74 -12.76
C PHE A 114 -3.44 -15.34 -12.96
N ARG A 115 -4.44 -15.21 -13.84
CA ARG A 115 -5.30 -14.02 -13.89
C ARG A 115 -5.99 -13.96 -12.54
N LYS A 116 -5.41 -13.20 -11.60
CA LYS A 116 -6.09 -12.80 -10.38
C LYS A 116 -7.35 -12.08 -10.84
N ARG A 117 -8.50 -12.76 -10.80
CA ARG A 117 -9.82 -12.14 -10.93
C ARG A 117 -10.06 -11.30 -9.67
N THR A 118 -9.25 -10.28 -9.43
CA THR A 118 -9.66 -9.20 -8.55
C THR A 118 -10.81 -8.53 -9.29
N GLY A 119 -12.02 -8.62 -8.74
CA GLY A 119 -13.18 -7.95 -9.31
C GLY A 119 -12.80 -6.50 -9.63
N LYS A 120 -12.88 -6.10 -10.90
CA LYS A 120 -12.58 -4.73 -11.31
C LYS A 120 -13.46 -3.81 -10.46
N ARG A 121 -12.83 -2.81 -9.83
CA ARG A 121 -13.55 -1.77 -9.08
C ARG A 121 -14.67 -1.23 -10.00
N PRO A 122 -15.92 -1.13 -9.53
CA PRO A 122 -16.99 -0.57 -10.36
C PRO A 122 -16.54 0.79 -10.90
N ARG A 123 -16.55 0.95 -12.23
CA ARG A 123 -15.99 2.14 -12.92
C ARG A 123 -16.52 3.46 -12.36
N LYS A 124 -17.78 3.48 -11.91
CA LYS A 124 -18.43 4.63 -11.27
C LYS A 124 -17.70 5.16 -10.03
N SER A 125 -17.07 4.29 -9.24
CA SER A 125 -16.37 4.71 -8.00
C SER A 125 -15.00 5.34 -8.26
N VAL A 126 -14.40 5.13 -9.44
CA VAL A 126 -13.09 5.69 -9.77
C VAL A 126 -13.23 7.14 -10.27
N SER A 127 -14.26 7.41 -11.08
CA SER A 127 -14.49 8.77 -11.60
C SER A 127 -14.94 9.75 -10.52
N MET A 128 -15.77 9.31 -9.56
CA MET A 128 -16.30 10.19 -8.50
C MET A 128 -15.28 10.61 -7.44
N ASN A 129 -14.08 10.02 -7.44
CA ASN A 129 -13.07 10.21 -6.40
C ASN A 129 -11.80 10.95 -6.87
N PHE A 130 -11.73 11.33 -8.15
CA PHE A 130 -10.66 12.19 -8.62
C PHE A 130 -10.81 13.60 -8.01
N GLY A 131 -9.79 14.06 -7.28
CA GLY A 131 -9.74 15.41 -6.69
C GLY A 131 -10.26 15.56 -5.25
N LYS A 132 -10.90 14.54 -4.67
CA LYS A 132 -11.38 14.64 -3.28
C LYS A 132 -10.24 14.52 -2.28
N ASP A 133 -10.42 15.14 -1.11
CA ASP A 133 -9.49 15.09 0.00
C ASP A 133 -9.34 13.65 0.50
N THR A 134 -8.13 13.10 0.38
CA THR A 134 -7.83 11.71 0.72
C THR A 134 -7.25 11.57 2.14
N THR A 135 -7.11 12.68 2.87
CA THR A 135 -6.50 12.69 4.21
C THR A 135 -7.20 11.76 5.20
N ALA A 136 -8.52 11.58 5.07
CA ALA A 136 -9.33 10.70 5.90
C ALA A 136 -9.51 9.27 5.32
N LEU A 137 -8.84 8.92 4.23
CA LEU A 137 -8.99 7.60 3.60
C LEU A 137 -8.32 6.51 4.44
N LYS A 138 -9.12 5.55 4.92
CA LYS A 138 -8.63 4.30 5.52
C LYS A 138 -8.64 3.16 4.52
N MET A 139 -7.69 2.25 4.68
CA MET A 139 -7.52 1.09 3.80
C MET A 139 -7.89 -0.19 4.53
N LEU A 140 -8.83 -0.95 3.98
CA LEU A 140 -9.13 -2.31 4.41
C LEU A 140 -8.06 -3.29 3.95
N PRO A 141 -7.93 -4.47 4.61
CA PRO A 141 -7.04 -5.54 4.17
C PRO A 141 -7.23 -5.92 2.69
N PRO A 142 -6.24 -6.56 2.07
CA PRO A 142 -6.40 -7.05 0.71
C PRO A 142 -7.58 -8.02 0.60
N GLY A 143 -8.47 -7.76 -0.35
CA GLY A 143 -9.70 -8.55 -0.53
C GLY A 143 -10.41 -8.21 -1.83
N THR A 144 -11.65 -8.71 -1.96
CA THR A 144 -12.56 -8.35 -3.05
C THR A 144 -13.90 -7.92 -2.48
N PHE A 145 -14.64 -7.07 -3.19
CA PHE A 145 -16.01 -6.68 -2.79
C PHE A 145 -16.89 -7.90 -2.55
N THR A 146 -16.76 -8.94 -3.39
CA THR A 146 -17.48 -10.21 -3.23
C THR A 146 -17.11 -10.92 -1.92
N GLY A 147 -15.83 -10.88 -1.51
CA GLY A 147 -15.39 -11.46 -0.24
C GLY A 147 -15.98 -10.74 0.96
N TYR A 148 -15.97 -9.41 0.97
CA TYR A 148 -16.59 -8.63 2.04
C TYR A 148 -18.11 -8.79 2.09
N LEU A 149 -18.76 -8.88 0.93
CA LEU A 149 -20.19 -9.21 0.86
C LEU A 149 -20.48 -10.59 1.41
N ALA A 150 -19.62 -11.58 1.14
CA ALA A 150 -19.79 -12.92 1.68
C ALA A 150 -19.72 -12.91 3.22
N LEU A 151 -18.78 -12.15 3.81
CA LEU A 151 -18.71 -11.95 5.26
C LEU A 151 -19.98 -11.30 5.83
N LEU A 152 -20.48 -10.24 5.19
CA LEU A 152 -21.72 -9.60 5.58
C LEU A 152 -22.92 -10.56 5.53
N ASN A 153 -23.05 -11.32 4.45
CA ASN A 153 -24.14 -12.29 4.30
C ASN A 153 -24.01 -13.46 5.29
N ALA A 154 -22.79 -13.90 5.60
CA ALA A 154 -22.56 -14.93 6.61
C ALA A 154 -22.94 -14.45 8.02
N ARG A 155 -22.75 -13.16 8.34
CA ARG A 155 -23.19 -12.58 9.63
C ARG A 155 -24.71 -12.46 9.76
N ARG A 156 -25.45 -12.49 8.63
CA ARG A 156 -26.90 -12.32 8.59
C ARG A 156 -27.63 -13.66 8.37
N GLU A 157 -27.23 -14.72 9.09
CA GLU A 157 -27.87 -16.03 8.98
C GLU A 157 -29.41 -15.91 9.11
N GLY A 158 -30.14 -16.55 8.20
CA GLY A 158 -31.61 -16.54 8.18
C GLY A 158 -32.29 -15.30 7.58
N LYS A 159 -31.55 -14.23 7.23
CA LYS A 159 -32.12 -13.05 6.55
C LYS A 159 -31.91 -13.09 5.04
N ASP A 160 -32.68 -12.27 4.32
CA ASP A 160 -32.52 -12.04 2.89
C ASP A 160 -31.07 -11.64 2.53
N LYS A 161 -30.48 -12.39 1.60
CA LYS A 161 -29.13 -12.12 1.07
C LYS A 161 -29.05 -10.74 0.40
N ILE A 162 -27.98 -10.01 0.70
CA ILE A 162 -27.68 -8.72 0.06
C ILE A 162 -27.00 -8.99 -1.28
N SER A 163 -27.46 -8.29 -2.32
CA SER A 163 -26.87 -8.39 -3.65
C SER A 163 -25.57 -7.59 -3.76
N LEU A 164 -24.63 -8.05 -4.58
CA LEU A 164 -23.38 -7.34 -4.83
C LEU A 164 -23.59 -5.94 -5.45
N LYS A 165 -24.66 -5.78 -6.23
CA LYS A 165 -25.02 -4.48 -6.81
C LYS A 165 -25.34 -3.46 -5.71
N MET A 166 -26.23 -3.81 -4.77
CA MET A 166 -26.60 -2.96 -3.64
C MET A 166 -25.39 -2.65 -2.75
N PHE A 167 -24.55 -3.65 -2.45
CA PHE A 167 -23.34 -3.45 -1.66
C PHE A 167 -22.39 -2.43 -2.31
N ASN A 168 -22.17 -2.54 -3.63
CA ASN A 168 -21.32 -1.61 -4.37
C ASN A 168 -21.90 -0.20 -4.47
N GLU A 169 -23.23 -0.08 -4.58
CA GLU A 169 -23.92 1.22 -4.60
C GLU A 169 -23.75 1.93 -3.25
N VAL A 170 -24.08 1.28 -2.14
CA VAL A 170 -23.91 1.84 -0.77
C VAL A 170 -22.45 2.16 -0.49
N TRP A 171 -21.52 1.29 -0.89
CA TRP A 171 -20.10 1.57 -0.74
C TRP A 171 -19.69 2.83 -1.50
N ALA A 172 -20.03 2.93 -2.78
CA ALA A 172 -19.60 4.04 -3.63
C ALA A 172 -20.17 5.37 -3.13
N GLU A 173 -21.42 5.37 -2.68
CA GLU A 173 -22.14 6.55 -2.20
C GLU A 173 -21.64 7.00 -0.82
N SER A 174 -21.62 6.11 0.17
CA SER A 174 -21.37 6.47 1.58
C SER A 174 -19.89 6.37 1.99
N PHE A 175 -19.13 5.44 1.41
CA PHE A 175 -17.77 5.09 1.84
C PHE A 175 -16.71 5.29 0.75
N GLY A 176 -17.08 5.69 -0.46
CA GLY A 176 -16.18 5.77 -1.61
C GLY A 176 -14.95 6.64 -1.38
N THR A 177 -15.06 7.66 -0.53
CA THR A 177 -14.02 8.63 -0.19
C THR A 177 -13.26 8.29 1.11
N ARG A 178 -13.85 7.48 1.99
CA ARG A 178 -13.32 7.17 3.33
C ARG A 178 -12.73 5.77 3.44
N LEU A 179 -13.13 4.86 2.55
CA LEU A 179 -12.76 3.46 2.61
C LEU A 179 -12.32 2.93 1.24
N ALA A 180 -11.15 2.31 1.20
CA ALA A 180 -10.65 1.61 0.02
C ALA A 180 -10.08 0.23 0.39
N ILE A 181 -10.15 -0.72 -0.54
CA ILE A 181 -9.56 -2.05 -0.35
C ILE A 181 -8.09 -1.98 -0.75
N ARG A 182 -7.19 -2.43 0.12
CA ARG A 182 -5.76 -2.50 -0.19
C ARG A 182 -5.55 -3.37 -1.44
N PRO A 183 -4.78 -2.90 -2.44
CA PRO A 183 -4.41 -3.78 -3.54
C PRO A 183 -3.67 -4.99 -2.96
N VAL A 184 -3.88 -6.16 -3.55
CA VAL A 184 -3.11 -7.35 -3.20
C VAL A 184 -1.64 -7.00 -3.27
N SER A 185 -0.93 -7.17 -2.16
CA SER A 185 0.44 -6.68 -2.05
C SER A 185 1.28 -7.19 -3.22
N ARG A 186 2.10 -6.31 -3.79
CA ARG A 186 3.10 -6.69 -4.79
C ARG A 186 4.30 -7.44 -4.18
N HIS A 187 4.31 -7.65 -2.86
CA HIS A 187 5.33 -8.47 -2.22
C HIS A 187 5.38 -9.85 -2.86
N ALA A 188 6.60 -10.34 -3.07
CA ALA A 188 6.81 -11.69 -3.54
C ALA A 188 6.08 -12.68 -2.62
N LEU A 189 5.47 -13.70 -3.22
CA LEU A 189 4.85 -14.76 -2.44
C LEU A 189 5.95 -15.51 -1.70
N CYS A 190 5.76 -15.75 -0.40
CA CYS A 190 6.67 -16.59 0.37
C CYS A 190 6.76 -17.99 -0.29
N SER A 191 7.97 -18.41 -0.64
CA SER A 191 8.25 -19.69 -1.29
C SER A 191 7.81 -20.88 -0.42
N VAL A 192 7.97 -20.76 0.91
CA VAL A 192 7.54 -21.76 1.90
C VAL A 192 6.01 -21.89 1.90
N CYS A 193 5.28 -20.77 1.97
CA CYS A 193 3.82 -20.76 1.80
C CYS A 193 3.37 -21.42 0.49
N LEU A 194 4.06 -21.13 -0.62
CA LEU A 194 3.75 -21.72 -1.91
C LEU A 194 3.98 -23.24 -1.89
N ARG A 195 5.10 -23.70 -1.35
CA ARG A 195 5.43 -25.12 -1.19
C ARG A 195 4.36 -25.85 -0.37
N HIS A 196 3.95 -25.32 0.78
CA HIS A 196 2.89 -25.92 1.58
C HIS A 196 1.59 -26.07 0.79
N LYS A 197 1.16 -25.00 0.09
CA LYS A 197 -0.06 -25.03 -0.73
C LYS A 197 0.00 -26.04 -1.87
N LEU A 198 1.17 -26.22 -2.50
CA LEU A 198 1.36 -27.20 -3.55
C LEU A 198 1.33 -28.64 -2.99
N ILE A 199 1.94 -28.88 -1.83
CA ILE A 199 1.90 -30.19 -1.17
C ILE A 199 0.47 -30.55 -0.75
N ILE A 200 -0.25 -29.62 -0.10
CA ILE A 200 -1.67 -29.81 0.28
C ILE A 200 -2.53 -30.22 -0.93
N ARG A 201 -2.30 -29.61 -2.10
CA ARG A 201 -2.99 -29.98 -3.34
C ARG A 201 -2.58 -31.35 -3.86
N LYS A 202 -1.31 -31.74 -3.69
CA LYS A 202 -0.78 -33.04 -4.12
C LYS A 202 -1.19 -34.20 -3.21
N CYS A 203 -1.52 -33.96 -1.94
CA CYS A 203 -2.02 -34.99 -1.03
C CYS A 203 -3.32 -35.66 -1.52
N GLY A 204 -4.07 -35.02 -2.43
CA GLY A 204 -5.21 -35.64 -3.09
C GLY A 204 -6.28 -36.11 -2.09
N ALA A 205 -6.53 -37.42 -2.07
CA ALA A 205 -7.49 -38.07 -1.18
C ALA A 205 -6.90 -38.54 0.16
N ASP A 206 -5.58 -38.42 0.38
CA ASP A 206 -4.96 -38.74 1.67
C ASP A 206 -5.25 -37.61 2.67
N GLU A 207 -6.32 -37.79 3.46
CA GLU A 207 -6.78 -36.81 4.45
C GLU A 207 -5.77 -36.62 5.58
N VAL A 208 -5.06 -37.68 5.99
CA VAL A 208 -4.09 -37.64 7.09
C VAL A 208 -2.87 -36.82 6.67
N ALA A 209 -2.28 -37.11 5.51
CA ALA A 209 -1.15 -36.34 4.99
C ALA A 209 -1.53 -34.87 4.77
N ARG A 210 -2.75 -34.62 4.28
CA ARG A 210 -3.27 -33.27 4.06
C ARG A 210 -3.43 -32.51 5.39
N ASP A 211 -3.97 -33.12 6.43
CA ASP A 211 -4.14 -32.50 7.75
C ASP A 211 -2.78 -32.16 8.38
N ILE A 212 -1.81 -33.09 8.35
CA ILE A 212 -0.45 -32.83 8.82
C ILE A 212 0.17 -31.64 8.09
N GLN A 213 0.04 -31.60 6.76
CA GLN A 213 0.58 -30.51 5.96
C GLN A 213 -0.13 -29.17 6.23
N CYS A 214 -1.44 -29.18 6.48
CA CYS A 214 -2.21 -28.01 6.90
C CYS A 214 -1.71 -27.47 8.24
N ARG A 215 -1.48 -28.33 9.24
CA ARG A 215 -0.94 -27.94 10.55
C ARG A 215 0.45 -27.31 10.44
N GLN A 216 1.33 -27.90 9.63
CA GLN A 216 2.65 -27.31 9.36
C GLN A 216 2.54 -25.94 8.67
N TYR A 217 1.61 -25.80 7.72
CA TYR A 217 1.36 -24.52 7.06
C TYR A 217 0.86 -23.46 8.04
N GLU A 218 -0.09 -23.81 8.92
CA GLU A 218 -0.59 -22.93 9.97
C GLU A 218 0.52 -22.51 10.93
N GLN A 219 1.38 -23.45 11.35
CA GLN A 219 2.52 -23.16 12.20
C GLN A 219 3.46 -22.15 11.52
N HIS A 220 3.78 -22.34 10.24
CA HIS A 220 4.56 -21.38 9.47
C HIS A 220 3.90 -19.99 9.43
N LEU A 221 2.58 -19.92 9.22
CA LEU A 221 1.85 -18.64 9.24
C LEU A 221 1.89 -17.97 10.61
N LYS A 222 1.75 -18.74 11.71
CA LYS A 222 1.87 -18.22 13.08
C LYS A 222 3.26 -17.64 13.34
N LEU A 223 4.32 -18.32 12.89
CA LEU A 223 5.69 -17.82 13.01
C LEU A 223 5.90 -16.52 12.21
N GLN A 224 5.45 -16.47 10.95
CA GLN A 224 5.49 -15.27 10.12
C GLN A 224 4.71 -14.10 10.73
N TYR A 225 3.55 -14.38 11.34
CA TYR A 225 2.77 -13.36 12.02
C TYR A 225 3.50 -12.83 13.26
N LYS A 226 4.05 -13.73 14.10
CA LYS A 226 4.81 -13.36 15.29
C LYS A 226 6.01 -12.47 14.95
N ASP A 227 6.77 -12.84 13.92
CA ASP A 227 7.91 -12.06 13.44
C ASP A 227 7.49 -10.65 12.99
N ARG A 228 6.43 -10.56 12.18
CA ARG A 228 5.88 -9.26 11.74
C ARG A 228 5.38 -8.43 12.90
N THR A 229 4.68 -9.01 13.86
CA THR A 229 4.17 -8.29 15.04
C THR A 229 5.32 -7.70 15.84
N CYS A 230 6.38 -8.47 16.09
CA CYS A 230 7.59 -7.98 16.74
C CYS A 230 8.20 -6.79 15.96
N TYR A 231 8.39 -6.96 14.65
CA TYR A 231 8.90 -5.88 13.80
C TYR A 231 8.05 -4.60 13.88
N TRP A 232 6.72 -4.71 13.73
CA TRP A 232 5.83 -3.55 13.73
C TRP A 232 5.78 -2.85 15.08
N GLU A 233 5.83 -3.60 16.18
CA GLU A 233 5.96 -3.08 17.53
C GLU A 233 7.25 -2.26 17.67
N LYS A 234 8.41 -2.86 17.37
CA LYS A 234 9.72 -2.18 17.50
C LYS A 234 9.85 -0.98 16.58
N ARG A 235 9.31 -1.07 15.36
CA ARG A 235 9.22 0.08 14.43
C ARG A 235 8.34 1.19 14.98
N GLY A 236 7.19 0.85 15.59
CA GLY A 236 6.29 1.82 16.20
C GLY A 236 6.99 2.58 17.32
N LEU A 237 7.62 1.84 18.23
CA LEU A 237 8.39 2.38 19.34
C LEU A 237 9.54 3.28 18.88
N ALA A 238 10.36 2.84 17.92
CA ALA A 238 11.47 3.64 17.39
C ALA A 238 11.02 4.97 16.74
N ARG A 239 9.78 5.04 16.23
CA ARG A 239 9.21 6.25 15.63
C ARG A 239 8.68 7.26 16.65
N LEU A 240 8.35 6.83 17.87
CA LEU A 240 7.92 7.74 18.94
C LEU A 240 9.06 8.64 19.42
N ARG A 241 10.32 8.23 19.20
CA ARG A 241 11.53 8.97 19.57
C ARG A 241 11.56 9.35 21.06
N SER A 242 10.96 8.53 21.91
CA SER A 242 10.89 8.73 23.35
C SER A 242 11.64 7.60 24.06
N LEU A 243 12.20 7.92 25.23
CA LEU A 243 12.65 6.92 26.18
C LEU A 243 11.46 6.06 26.61
N GLN A 244 11.72 4.76 26.75
CA GLN A 244 10.77 3.82 27.33
C GLN A 244 10.84 3.85 28.87
N GLY A 245 9.90 3.18 29.54
CA GLY A 245 9.86 3.13 31.01
C GLY A 245 11.10 2.49 31.66
N ASN A 246 11.89 1.73 30.89
CA ASN A 246 13.18 1.17 31.32
C ASN A 246 14.37 2.14 31.14
N GLY A 247 14.13 3.37 30.66
CA GLY A 247 15.18 4.34 30.37
C GLY A 247 15.98 4.07 29.09
N LEU A 248 15.56 3.11 28.26
CA LEU A 248 16.21 2.82 26.98
C LEU A 248 15.49 3.51 25.81
N TYR A 249 16.27 3.86 24.80
CA TYR A 249 15.83 4.46 23.55
C TYR A 249 15.78 3.40 22.44
N PRO A 250 14.59 3.00 21.97
CA PRO A 250 14.47 1.93 20.99
C PRO A 250 14.91 2.42 19.60
N LEU A 251 15.86 1.71 19.00
CA LEU A 251 16.33 1.90 17.63
C LEU A 251 15.97 0.68 16.80
N SER A 252 15.21 0.85 15.72
CA SER A 252 14.86 -0.26 14.82
C SER A 252 15.49 -0.04 13.45
N LEU A 253 16.51 -0.84 13.13
CA LEU A 253 17.28 -0.77 11.90
C LEU A 253 16.94 -1.96 11.00
N ILE A 254 16.54 -1.67 9.76
CA ILE A 254 16.46 -2.66 8.69
C ILE A 254 17.68 -2.53 7.80
N ARG A 255 18.30 -3.65 7.45
CA ARG A 255 19.26 -3.75 6.37
C ARG A 255 18.76 -4.72 5.32
N ASP A 256 18.77 -4.29 4.06
CA ASP A 256 18.38 -5.11 2.92
C ASP A 256 19.37 -4.90 1.75
N GLY A 257 19.75 -5.99 1.09
CA GLY A 257 20.64 -5.99 -0.05
C GLY A 257 19.86 -6.25 -1.33
N ALA A 258 19.97 -5.37 -2.33
CA ALA A 258 19.41 -5.64 -3.64
C ALA A 258 20.25 -6.69 -4.37
N ASP A 259 19.59 -7.62 -5.09
CA ASP A 259 20.31 -8.56 -5.96
C ASP A 259 21.18 -7.79 -6.97
N HIS A 260 22.42 -8.24 -7.13
CA HIS A 260 23.42 -7.63 -8.01
C HIS A 260 22.91 -7.40 -9.46
N SER A 261 22.09 -8.32 -9.98
CA SER A 261 21.52 -8.21 -11.34
C SER A 261 20.38 -7.19 -11.44
N LYS A 262 19.78 -6.80 -10.32
CA LYS A 262 18.64 -5.86 -10.29
C LYS A 262 19.09 -4.41 -10.24
N PHE A 263 20.27 -4.13 -9.70
CA PHE A 263 20.79 -2.77 -9.61
C PHE A 263 21.87 -2.52 -10.67
N ALA A 264 21.46 -1.86 -11.74
CA ALA A 264 22.34 -1.38 -12.79
C ALA A 264 22.39 0.15 -12.74
N CYS A 265 23.57 0.73 -13.01
CA CYS A 265 23.73 2.18 -13.03
C CYS A 265 22.70 2.85 -13.95
N PRO A 266 22.09 3.97 -13.52
CA PRO A 266 21.14 4.69 -14.34
C PRO A 266 21.80 5.16 -15.64
N ARG A 267 21.05 5.09 -16.74
CA ARG A 267 21.48 5.65 -18.01
C ARG A 267 21.30 7.16 -17.98
N SER A 268 22.23 7.90 -18.58
CA SER A 268 21.95 9.29 -18.91
C SER A 268 20.75 9.33 -19.88
N GLY A 269 20.01 10.45 -19.90
CA GLY A 269 18.87 10.61 -20.80
C GLY A 269 19.23 10.41 -22.27
N VAL A 270 20.49 10.66 -22.65
CA VAL A 270 21.01 10.47 -24.01
C VAL A 270 21.00 9.00 -24.44
N PHE A 271 21.07 8.04 -23.50
CA PHE A 271 21.02 6.60 -23.78
C PHE A 271 19.60 6.00 -23.64
N SER A 272 18.55 6.82 -23.73
CA SER A 272 17.16 6.33 -23.73
C SER A 272 16.75 5.66 -25.06
N GLY A 273 17.51 5.88 -26.14
CA GLY A 273 17.25 5.31 -27.45
C GLY A 273 17.25 3.78 -27.46
N LYS A 274 16.39 3.19 -28.31
CA LYS A 274 16.23 1.73 -28.46
C LYS A 274 17.54 1.05 -28.84
N ASP A 275 18.38 1.71 -29.63
CA ASP A 275 19.66 1.19 -30.11
C ASP A 275 20.65 0.94 -28.97
N PHE A 276 20.51 1.68 -27.86
CA PHE A 276 21.33 1.51 -26.67
C PHE A 276 20.75 0.49 -25.69
N SER A 277 19.61 -0.14 -25.98
CA SER A 277 18.96 -1.11 -25.08
C SER A 277 19.85 -2.32 -24.80
N SER A 278 20.62 -2.78 -25.78
CA SER A 278 21.54 -3.92 -25.70
C SER A 278 22.86 -3.64 -25.00
N LEU A 279 23.22 -2.37 -24.76
CA LEU A 279 24.49 -2.04 -24.12
C LEU A 279 24.52 -2.54 -22.67
N HIS A 280 25.60 -3.27 -22.35
CA HIS A 280 25.85 -3.78 -21.01
C HIS A 280 25.94 -2.62 -20.02
N ARG A 281 25.17 -2.71 -18.93
CA ARG A 281 25.20 -1.71 -17.88
C ARG A 281 26.09 -2.20 -16.75
N PRO A 282 27.02 -1.37 -16.25
CA PRO A 282 27.71 -1.68 -15.01
C PRO A 282 26.68 -1.95 -13.91
N THR A 283 26.76 -3.13 -13.32
CA THR A 283 26.00 -3.48 -12.13
C THR A 283 26.75 -2.97 -10.91
N MET A 284 26.00 -2.63 -9.86
CA MET A 284 26.59 -2.33 -8.56
C MET A 284 25.80 -3.09 -7.51
N ASP A 285 26.44 -3.39 -6.39
CA ASP A 285 25.70 -3.88 -5.24
C ASP A 285 25.16 -2.69 -4.47
N LEU A 286 23.85 -2.73 -4.22
CA LEU A 286 23.14 -1.73 -3.45
C LEU A 286 22.68 -2.37 -2.15
N VAL A 287 23.08 -1.77 -1.03
CA VAL A 287 22.56 -2.12 0.30
C VAL A 287 21.81 -0.92 0.85
N GLY A 288 20.55 -1.12 1.19
CA GLY A 288 19.71 -0.16 1.88
C GLY A 288 19.74 -0.39 3.38
N CYS A 289 20.04 0.65 4.14
CA CYS A 289 19.89 0.69 5.59
C CYS A 289 18.82 1.71 5.97
N LEU A 290 17.81 1.29 6.73
CA LEU A 290 16.72 2.14 7.18
C LEU A 290 16.61 2.06 8.70
N LEU A 291 17.00 3.14 9.38
CA LEU A 291 16.81 3.31 10.81
C LEU A 291 15.50 4.07 11.04
N HIS A 292 14.47 3.35 11.47
CA HIS A 292 13.10 3.85 11.52
C HIS A 292 12.97 5.13 12.34
N GLY A 293 12.39 6.15 11.70
CA GLY A 293 12.17 7.44 12.34
C GLY A 293 13.43 8.31 12.46
N GLN A 294 14.62 7.85 12.05
CA GLN A 294 15.87 8.61 12.23
C GLN A 294 16.57 8.88 10.91
N SER A 295 17.00 7.83 10.21
CA SER A 295 17.85 7.94 9.03
C SER A 295 17.61 6.83 8.00
N ALA A 296 17.96 7.11 6.75
CA ALA A 296 18.01 6.14 5.66
C ALA A 296 19.32 6.35 4.89
N CYS A 297 19.98 5.26 4.55
CA CYS A 297 21.26 5.23 3.85
C CYS A 297 21.20 4.21 2.72
N LEU A 298 21.67 4.60 1.55
CA LEU A 298 21.93 3.69 0.44
C LEU A 298 23.45 3.62 0.27
N ALA A 299 23.99 2.42 0.47
CA ALA A 299 25.39 2.12 0.28
C ALA A 299 25.58 1.41 -1.05
N LEU A 300 26.46 1.97 -1.87
CA LEU A 300 26.82 1.45 -3.17
C LEU A 300 28.25 0.88 -3.09
N SER A 301 28.42 -0.35 -3.55
CA SER A 301 29.73 -1.00 -3.60
C SER A 301 29.99 -1.65 -4.95
N HIS A 302 31.28 -1.80 -5.26
CA HIS A 302 31.71 -2.49 -6.47
C HIS A 302 31.30 -3.97 -6.44
N PRO A 303 30.82 -4.55 -7.56
CA PRO A 303 30.42 -5.97 -7.68
C PRO A 303 31.38 -6.99 -7.07
N ARG A 304 32.68 -6.75 -7.26
CA ARG A 304 33.76 -7.65 -6.83
C ARG A 304 34.20 -7.45 -5.39
N LEU A 305 33.65 -6.47 -4.68
CA LEU A 305 33.95 -6.28 -3.27
C LEU A 305 33.34 -7.44 -2.47
N ALA A 306 34.10 -7.99 -1.53
CA ALA A 306 33.58 -8.95 -0.57
C ALA A 306 32.62 -8.24 0.40
N LYS A 307 31.40 -8.80 0.57
CA LYS A 307 30.41 -8.31 1.54
C LYS A 307 30.39 -9.27 2.73
N ASP A 308 31.45 -9.19 3.51
CA ASP A 308 31.65 -9.97 4.73
C ASP A 308 30.98 -9.30 5.95
N SER A 309 31.25 -9.83 7.13
CA SER A 309 30.81 -9.23 8.40
C SER A 309 31.48 -7.88 8.66
N SER A 310 32.68 -7.61 8.13
CA SER A 310 33.34 -6.31 8.19
C SER A 310 32.54 -5.23 7.46
N TYR A 311 32.15 -5.49 6.20
CA TYR A 311 31.31 -4.58 5.40
C TYR A 311 29.96 -4.30 6.09
N SER A 312 29.37 -5.37 6.63
CA SER A 312 28.12 -5.31 7.39
C SER A 312 28.22 -4.40 8.61
N THR A 313 29.31 -4.56 9.36
CA THR A 313 29.60 -3.82 10.59
C THR A 313 29.90 -2.35 10.29
N GLU A 314 30.63 -2.06 9.22
CA GLU A 314 30.92 -0.69 8.78
C GLU A 314 29.64 0.10 8.48
N LEU A 315 28.68 -0.51 7.74
CA LEU A 315 27.39 0.11 7.47
C LEU A 315 26.58 0.35 8.73
N LEU A 316 26.62 -0.60 9.68
CA LEU A 316 25.94 -0.45 10.96
C LEU A 316 26.55 0.71 11.78
N TYR A 317 27.88 0.75 11.91
CA TYR A 317 28.60 1.83 12.58
C TYR A 317 28.30 3.18 11.94
N HIS A 318 28.30 3.25 10.62
CA HIS A 318 27.95 4.47 9.90
C HIS A 318 26.54 4.96 10.28
N MET A 319 25.55 4.07 10.29
CA MET A 319 24.18 4.41 10.66
C MET A 319 24.06 4.90 12.10
N LEU A 320 24.73 4.23 13.05
CA LEU A 320 24.72 4.61 14.46
C LEU A 320 25.45 5.93 14.69
N HIS A 321 26.62 6.15 14.06
CA HIS A 321 27.36 7.40 14.13
C HIS A 321 26.54 8.60 13.65
N ARG A 322 25.69 8.42 12.63
CA ARG A 322 24.81 9.50 12.16
C ARG A 322 23.77 9.92 13.20
N VAL A 323 23.33 8.99 14.04
CA VAL A 323 22.30 9.23 15.06
C VAL A 323 22.88 9.58 16.42
N SER A 324 24.15 9.30 16.68
CA SER A 324 24.83 9.66 17.94
C SER A 324 24.79 11.16 18.24
N SER A 325 24.68 12.02 17.23
CA SER A 325 24.50 13.47 17.40
C SER A 325 23.16 13.87 18.03
N ARG A 326 22.18 12.95 18.10
CA ARG A 326 20.80 13.21 18.55
C ARG A 326 20.33 12.28 19.65
N VAL A 327 20.95 11.11 19.77
CA VAL A 327 20.57 10.06 20.71
C VAL A 327 21.84 9.60 21.41
N ASP A 328 21.81 9.54 22.75
CA ASP A 328 22.86 8.92 23.52
C ASP A 328 22.83 7.40 23.30
N LEU A 329 23.78 6.89 22.51
CA LEU A 329 23.84 5.48 22.15
C LEU A 329 24.10 4.57 23.37
N ARG A 330 24.60 5.10 24.49
CA ARG A 330 24.77 4.34 25.73
C ARG A 330 23.44 3.93 26.36
N GLN A 331 22.37 4.65 26.03
CA GLN A 331 21.00 4.38 26.47
C GLN A 331 20.14 3.83 25.34
N ALA A 332 20.72 3.35 24.23
CA ALA A 332 19.96 2.85 23.10
C ALA A 332 19.83 1.33 23.12
N GLU A 333 18.65 0.83 22.75
CA GLU A 333 18.40 -0.58 22.49
C GLU A 333 18.22 -0.77 20.97
N LEU A 334 19.16 -1.47 20.34
CA LEU A 334 19.14 -1.69 18.89
C LEU A 334 18.46 -3.01 18.52
N PHE A 335 17.38 -2.89 17.75
CA PHE A 335 16.71 -3.99 17.06
C PHE A 335 17.15 -4.01 15.60
N LEU A 336 18.03 -4.94 15.26
CA LEU A 336 18.53 -5.15 13.91
C LEU A 336 17.68 -6.21 13.19
N GLN A 337 17.10 -5.84 12.06
CA GLN A 337 16.50 -6.76 11.10
C GLN A 337 17.36 -6.77 9.83
N ALA A 338 17.86 -7.94 9.48
CA ALA A 338 18.60 -8.17 8.25
C ALA A 338 17.96 -9.33 7.50
N ASP A 339 17.98 -9.25 6.17
CA ASP A 339 17.72 -10.44 5.34
C ASP A 339 18.90 -11.42 5.45
N ASN A 340 18.72 -12.66 5.00
CA ASN A 340 19.71 -13.75 4.97
C ASN A 340 21.00 -13.44 4.16
N THR A 341 21.16 -12.20 3.71
CA THR A 341 22.38 -11.68 3.08
C THR A 341 23.43 -11.22 4.11
N THR A 342 23.11 -11.19 5.40
CA THR A 342 24.12 -11.06 6.45
C THR A 342 24.99 -12.31 6.48
N ARG A 343 26.24 -12.16 6.03
CA ARG A 343 27.29 -13.14 6.25
C ARG A 343 27.88 -12.86 7.63
N GLU A 344 27.74 -13.83 8.53
CA GLU A 344 28.38 -13.82 9.85
C GLU A 344 29.89 -14.03 9.73
#